data_AF-A0A656HHN9-F1
#
_entry.id   AF-A0A656HHN9-F1
#
_cell.length_a   1.000
_cell.length_b   1.000
_cell.length_c   1.000
_cell.angle_alpha   90.00
_cell.angle_beta   90.00
_cell.angle_gamma   90.00
#
_symmetry.space_group_name_H-M   'P 1'
#
loop_
_entity.id
_entity.type
_entity.pdbx_description
1 polymer ?
#
loop_
_entity_poly.entity_id
_entity_poly.type
_entity_poly.pdbx_seq_one_letter_code
_entity_poly.pdbx_strand_id
1 'polypeptide(L)' 'MNMDQIAGNWTQLKGKIKEQFGKLTDDDMTEIEGKAEVLVGKLQERYGITREEAQKMADDMNL' A
#
# COMPACT_ATOMS: atom_id res chain seq x y z
N MET A 1 6.16 7.89 9.40
CA MET A 1 7.59 7.75 9.01
C MET A 1 7.62 7.61 7.50
N ASN A 2 8.62 8.16 6.81
CA ASN A 2 8.52 8.43 5.36
C ASN A 2 8.42 7.16 4.52
N MET A 3 7.28 7.01 3.84
CA MET A 3 7.03 6.00 2.81
C MET A 3 7.98 6.08 1.60
N ASP A 4 8.85 7.08 1.53
CA ASP A 4 9.91 7.19 0.53
C ASP A 4 10.89 6.00 0.52
N GLN A 5 10.96 5.20 1.59
CA GLN A 5 11.78 3.99 1.62
C GLN A 5 11.17 2.79 0.89
N ILE A 6 9.89 2.84 0.50
CA ILE A 6 9.17 1.69 -0.08
C ILE A 6 9.77 1.28 -1.43
N ALA A 7 10.28 2.23 -2.24
CA ALA A 7 10.81 1.94 -3.57
C ALA A 7 12.05 1.03 -3.54
N GLY A 8 12.91 1.15 -2.52
CA GLY A 8 14.15 0.37 -2.42
C GLY A 8 13.95 -1.10 -2.05
N ASN A 9 12.82 -1.43 -1.40
CA ASN A 9 12.52 -2.78 -0.92
C ASN A 9 11.15 -3.29 -1.39
N TRP A 10 10.66 -2.76 -2.52
CA TRP A 10 9.31 -3.01 -3.03
C TRP A 10 8.98 -4.50 -3.16
N THR A 11 9.93 -5.32 -3.62
CA THR A 11 9.72 -6.77 -3.79
C THR A 11 9.40 -7.48 -2.47
N GLN A 12 10.03 -7.09 -1.35
CA GLN A 12 9.71 -7.66 -0.04
C GLN A 12 8.42 -7.06 0.53
N LEU A 13 8.19 -5.76 0.32
CA LEU A 13 6.97 -5.08 0.75
C LEU A 13 5.72 -5.63 0.05
N LYS A 14 5.80 -5.95 -1.26
CA LYS A 14 4.67 -6.51 -2.03
C LYS A 14 4.09 -7.76 -1.38
N GLY A 15 4.93 -8.64 -0.84
CA GLY A 15 4.48 -9.83 -0.11
C GLY A 15 3.66 -9.46 1.12
N LYS A 16 4.21 -8.60 1.98
CA LYS A 16 3.54 -8.11 3.19
C LYS A 16 2.24 -7.37 2.88
N ILE A 17 2.23 -6.53 1.84
CA ILE A 17 1.04 -5.81 1.37
C ILE A 17 -0.05 -6.79 0.96
N LYS A 18 0.29 -7.84 0.21
CA LYS A 18 -0.69 -8.84 -0.22
C LYS A 18 -1.23 -9.66 0.95
N GLU A 19 -0.41 -9.95 1.95
CA GLU A 19 -0.83 -10.65 3.17
C GLU A 19 -1.73 -9.77 4.06
N GLN A 20 -1.36 -8.50 4.27
CA GLN A 20 -2.10 -7.57 5.13
C GLN A 20 -3.37 -7.05 4.45
N PHE A 21 -3.32 -6.84 3.13
CA PHE A 21 -4.40 -6.30 2.32
C PHE A 21 -4.89 -7.28 1.27
N GLY A 22 -5.56 -8.35 1.72
CA GLY A 22 -6.08 -9.40 0.84
C GLY A 22 -7.11 -8.94 -0.22
N LYS A 23 -7.60 -7.69 -0.17
CA LYS A 23 -8.44 -7.11 -1.25
C LYS A 23 -7.63 -6.50 -2.39
N LEU A 24 -6.33 -6.25 -2.20
CA LEU A 24 -5.45 -5.76 -3.25
C LEU A 24 -5.05 -6.94 -4.16
N THR A 25 -5.10 -6.70 -5.46
CA THR A 25 -4.78 -7.66 -6.50
C THR A 25 -3.31 -7.56 -6.93
N ASP A 26 -2.82 -8.56 -7.68
CA ASP A 26 -1.49 -8.50 -8.28
C ASP A 26 -1.31 -7.33 -9.26
N ASP A 27 -2.40 -6.90 -9.91
CA ASP A 27 -2.42 -5.70 -10.76
C ASP A 27 -2.27 -4.43 -9.92
N ASP A 28 -3.01 -4.32 -8.80
CA ASP A 28 -2.88 -3.16 -7.90
C ASP A 28 -1.44 -3.05 -7.37
N MET A 29 -0.80 -4.17 -7.04
CA MET A 29 0.62 -4.19 -6.65
C MET A 29 1.53 -3.68 -7.77
N THR A 30 1.22 -4.01 -9.01
CA THR A 30 2.02 -3.55 -10.15
C THR A 30 1.85 -2.05 -10.36
N GLU A 31 0.65 -1.51 -10.16
CA GLU A 31 0.41 -0.07 -10.22
C GLU A 31 1.05 0.69 -9.05
N ILE A 32 1.05 0.10 -7.85
CA ILE A 32 1.66 0.73 -6.67
C ILE A 32 3.14 0.92 -6.90
N GLU A 33 3.89 -0.09 -7.36
CA GLU A 33 5.32 0.01 -7.71
C GLU A 33 6.17 0.81 -6.70
N GLY A 34 5.87 0.65 -5.41
CA GLY A 34 6.52 1.36 -4.31
C GLY A 34 6.16 2.84 -4.12
N LYS A 35 5.12 3.32 -4.80
CA LYS A 35 4.56 4.67 -4.68
C LYS A 35 3.47 4.68 -3.61
N ALA A 36 3.80 5.33 -2.49
CA ALA A 36 2.92 5.56 -1.35
C ALA A 36 1.53 6.08 -1.72
N GLU A 37 1.48 7.13 -2.55
CA GLU A 37 0.21 7.77 -2.93
C GLU A 37 -0.70 6.84 -3.73
N VAL A 38 -0.11 5.97 -4.55
CA VAL A 38 -0.87 4.98 -5.33
C VAL A 38 -1.43 3.91 -4.40
N LEU A 39 -0.65 3.43 -3.42
CA LEU A 39 -1.15 2.51 -2.38
C LEU A 39 -2.35 3.10 -1.65
N VAL A 40 -2.26 4.35 -1.21
CA VAL A 40 -3.35 5.05 -0.51
C VAL A 40 -4.58 5.22 -1.42
N GLY A 41 -4.40 5.46 -2.71
CA GLY A 41 -5.48 5.48 -3.70
C GLY A 41 -6.17 4.12 -3.83
N LYS A 42 -5.40 3.05 -4.06
CA LYS A 42 -5.94 1.69 -4.18
C LYS A 42 -6.64 1.21 -2.92
N LEU A 43 -6.12 1.58 -1.74
CA LEU A 43 -6.77 1.26 -0.46
C LEU A 43 -8.14 1.94 -0.35
N GLN A 44 -8.26 3.22 -0.73
CA GLN A 44 -9.56 3.90 -0.79
C GLN A 44 -10.53 3.17 -1.73
N GLU A 45 -10.10 2.85 -2.95
CA GLU A 45 -10.93 2.20 -3.97
C GLU A 45 -11.39 0.79 -3.56
N ARG A 46 -10.47 -0.04 -3.04
CA ARG A 46 -10.74 -1.45 -2.72
C ARG A 46 -11.45 -1.65 -1.39
N TYR A 47 -11.22 -0.77 -0.42
CA TYR A 47 -11.82 -0.87 0.90
C TYR A 47 -13.00 0.07 1.11
N GLY A 48 -13.21 1.06 0.24
CA GLY A 48 -14.29 2.05 0.37
C GLY A 48 -14.10 2.96 1.59
N ILE A 49 -12.85 3.27 1.92
CA ILE A 49 -12.46 4.03 3.12
C ILE A 49 -12.01 5.43 2.75
N THR A 50 -11.93 6.31 3.76
CA THR A 50 -11.42 7.66 3.56
C THR A 50 -9.92 7.68 3.29
N ARG A 51 -9.42 8.75 2.66
CA ARG A 51 -7.98 8.95 2.46
C ARG A 51 -7.20 8.89 3.77
N GLU A 52 -7.76 9.41 4.86
CA GLU A 52 -7.10 9.41 6.17
C GLU A 52 -6.97 8.00 6.75
N GLU A 53 -8.00 7.17 6.63
CA GLU A 53 -7.94 5.75 7.02
C GLU A 53 -6.97 4.95 6.14
N ALA A 54 -7.01 5.18 4.83
CA ALA A 54 -6.06 4.57 3.90
C ALA A 54 -4.61 4.97 4.21
N GLN A 55 -4.38 6.24 4.56
CA GLN A 55 -3.06 6.73 4.96
C GLN A 55 -2.60 6.04 6.25
N LYS A 56 -3.48 5.89 7.26
CA LYS A 56 -3.14 5.14 8.48
C LYS A 56 -2.80 3.68 8.20
N MET A 57 -3.58 3.00 7.37
CA MET A 57 -3.32 1.62 6.97
C MET A 57 -1.97 1.49 6.24
N ALA A 58 -1.68 2.44 5.37
CA ALA A 58 -0.42 2.50 4.67
C ALA A 58 0.73 2.74 5.68
N ASP A 59 0.63 3.71 6.58
CA ASP A 59 1.67 3.98 7.59
C ASP A 59 1.91 2.79 8.54
N ASP A 60 0.87 2.01 8.85
CA ASP A 60 0.95 0.79 9.69
C ASP A 60 1.84 -0.31 9.06
N MET A 61 2.04 -0.26 7.76
CA MET A 61 2.97 -1.15 7.05
C MET A 61 4.43 -0.93 7.39
N ASN A 62 4.76 0.26 7.93
CA ASN A 62 6.12 0.72 8.17
C ASN A 62 6.55 0.55 9.64
N LEU A 63 5.96 -0.42 10.36
CA LEU A 63 6.45 -0.94 11.64
C LEU A 63 7.90 -1.45 11.54
#